data_AF-A0A843RQV0-F1
#
_entry.id   AF-A0A843RQV0-F1
#
_cell.length_a   1.000
_cell.length_b   1.000
_cell.length_c   1.000
_cell.angle_alpha   90.00
_cell.angle_beta   90.00
_cell.angle_gamma   90.00
#
_symmetry.space_group_name_H-M   'P 1'
#
loop_
_entity.id
_entity.type
_entity.pdbx_description
1 polymer ?
#
loop_
_entity_poly.entity_id
_entity_poly.type
_entity_poly.pdbx_seq_one_letter_code
_entity_poly.pdbx_strand_id
1 'polypeptide(L)'
;SLGAGRVQVFLQVTLPAIAPGLLVASMFTFLVSWSQYVTTLLIGGGRVITLPLVLFPVITGGNSSNAAAISLVFVAPAIVVLILTSRKLSEDSAIMGGFGRL
;
A
#
# COMPACT_ATOMS: atom_id res chain seq x y z
N SER A 1 1.98 37.53 -11.81
CA SER A 1 1.58 36.11 -11.92
C SER A 1 2.07 35.59 -13.27
N LEU A 2 2.71 34.41 -13.33
CA LEU A 2 3.31 33.85 -14.56
C LEU A 2 2.28 33.35 -15.61
N GLY A 3 1.05 33.89 -15.64
CA GLY A 3 0.03 33.52 -16.62
C GLY A 3 -0.55 32.10 -16.55
N ALA A 4 -0.04 31.22 -15.67
CA ALA A 4 -0.51 29.84 -15.55
C ALA A 4 -1.91 29.75 -14.91
N GLY A 5 -2.81 28.99 -15.54
CA GLY A 5 -4.15 28.71 -15.02
C GLY A 5 -4.13 27.81 -13.77
N ARG A 6 -5.21 27.82 -12.98
CA ARG A 6 -5.30 27.08 -11.70
C ARG A 6 -5.01 25.58 -11.83
N VAL A 7 -5.50 24.95 -12.90
CA VAL A 7 -5.26 23.52 -13.18
C VAL A 7 -3.79 23.26 -13.51
N GLN A 8 -3.15 24.16 -14.26
CA GLN A 8 -1.74 24.06 -14.60
C GLN A 8 -0.85 24.18 -13.36
N VAL A 9 -1.17 25.11 -12.45
CA VAL A 9 -0.47 25.26 -11.17
C VAL A 9 -0.62 23.99 -10.31
N PHE A 10 -1.83 23.43 -10.23
CA PHE A 10 -2.06 22.19 -9.48
C PHE A 10 -1.21 21.03 -10.03
N LEU A 11 -1.26 20.78 -11.34
CA LEU A 11 -0.56 19.63 -11.95
C LEU A 11 0.96 19.80 -12.00
N GLN A 12 1.46 21.02 -12.22
CA GLN A 12 2.90 21.26 -12.42
C GLN A 12 3.64 21.66 -11.15
N VAL A 13 2.95 22.18 -10.14
CA VAL A 13 3.57 22.67 -8.90
C VAL A 13 3.09 21.86 -7.70
N THR A 14 1.78 21.87 -7.43
CA THR A 14 1.24 21.27 -6.20
C THR A 14 1.35 19.75 -6.21
N LEU A 15 0.92 19.08 -7.28
CA LEU A 15 0.91 17.62 -7.41
C LEU A 15 2.31 17.01 -7.29
N PRO A 16 3.35 17.46 -8.02
CA PRO A 16 4.70 16.92 -7.84
C PRO A 16 5.30 17.24 -6.46
N ALA A 17 4.97 18.40 -5.88
CA ALA A 17 5.43 18.74 -4.53
C ALA A 17 4.86 17.82 -3.44
N ILE A 18 3.60 17.38 -3.58
CA ILE A 18 2.97 16.44 -2.63
C ILE A 18 3.12 14.97 -3.03
N ALA A 19 3.62 14.67 -4.22
CA ALA A 19 3.78 13.31 -4.74
C ALA A 19 4.49 12.34 -3.78
N PRO A 20 5.62 12.67 -3.12
CA PRO A 20 6.25 11.75 -2.17
C PRO A 20 5.36 11.45 -0.97
N GLY A 21 4.64 12.46 -0.45
CA GLY A 21 3.67 12.27 0.63
C GLY A 21 2.47 11.42 0.20
N LEU A 22 2.00 11.61 -1.03
CA LEU A 22 0.88 10.84 -1.59
C LEU A 22 1.25 9.37 -1.81
N LEU A 23 2.52 9.11 -2.13
CA LEU A 23 3.06 7.75 -2.28
C LEU A 23 3.04 7.01 -0.92
N VAL A 24 3.49 7.65 0.15
CA VAL A 24 3.41 7.09 1.51
C VAL A 24 1.97 6.88 1.94
N ALA A 25 1.09 7.86 1.72
CA ALA A 25 -0.33 7.73 2.04
C ALA A 25 -0.97 6.56 1.30
N SER A 26 -0.68 6.40 0.00
CA SER A 26 -1.21 5.29 -0.81
C SER A 26 -0.77 3.91 -0.29
N MET A 27 0.47 3.77 0.19
CA MET A 27 0.96 2.54 0.82
C MET A 27 0.13 2.20 2.05
N PHE A 28 -0.05 3.14 2.98
CA PHE A 28 -0.82 2.90 4.19
C PHE A 28 -2.29 2.62 3.87
N THR A 29 -2.91 3.36 2.96
CA THR A 29 -4.29 3.10 2.52
C THR A 29 -4.43 1.70 1.91
N PHE A 30 -3.47 1.28 1.08
CA PHE A 30 -3.46 -0.07 0.53
C PHE A 30 -3.36 -1.13 1.62
N LEU A 31 -2.42 -0.98 2.56
CA LEU A 31 -2.24 -1.94 3.66
C LEU A 31 -3.49 -2.08 4.55
N VAL A 32 -4.12 -0.96 4.89
CA VAL A 32 -5.36 -0.94 5.68
C VAL A 32 -6.48 -1.63 4.91
N SER A 33 -6.71 -1.25 3.65
CA SER A 33 -7.77 -1.83 2.83
C SER A 33 -7.54 -3.33 2.56
N TRP A 34 -6.30 -3.75 2.35
CA TRP A 34 -5.92 -5.14 2.08
C TRP A 34 -6.14 -6.05 3.28
N SER A 35 -5.87 -5.56 4.49
CA SER A 35 -6.07 -6.32 5.74
C SER A 35 -7.55 -6.44 6.16
N GLN A 36 -8.45 -5.74 5.48
CA GLN A 36 -9.83 -5.60 5.91
C GLN A 36 -10.74 -6.75 5.43
N TYR A 37 -10.79 -7.81 6.23
CA TYR A 37 -11.63 -8.98 5.95
C TYR A 37 -13.09 -8.79 6.45
N VAL A 38 -13.30 -8.08 7.56
CA VAL A 38 -14.62 -7.93 8.19
C VAL A 38 -15.58 -7.15 7.29
N THR A 39 -15.11 -6.07 6.67
CA THR A 39 -15.98 -5.25 5.82
C THR A 39 -16.35 -5.94 4.52
N THR A 40 -15.44 -6.71 3.93
CA THR A 40 -15.76 -7.53 2.75
C THR A 40 -16.73 -8.65 3.08
N LEU A 41 -16.63 -9.25 4.28
CA LEU A 41 -17.62 -10.21 4.80
C LEU A 41 -19.01 -9.59 4.98
N LEU A 42 -19.08 -8.46 5.70
CA LEU A 42 -20.34 -7.80 6.06
C LEU A 42 -21.06 -7.23 4.83
N ILE A 43 -20.33 -6.62 3.90
CA ILE A 43 -20.90 -6.01 2.70
C ILE A 43 -21.10 -7.05 1.59
N GLY A 44 -20.12 -7.95 1.39
CA GLY A 44 -20.13 -8.95 0.32
C GLY A 44 -21.00 -10.17 0.61
N GLY A 45 -21.49 -10.33 1.85
CA GLY A 45 -22.40 -11.40 2.27
C GLY A 45 -21.88 -12.81 1.97
N GLY A 46 -20.56 -13.00 1.93
CA GLY A 46 -19.91 -14.25 1.55
C GLY A 46 -20.02 -14.63 0.06
N ARG A 47 -20.62 -13.79 -0.80
CA ARG A 47 -20.66 -14.02 -2.26
C ARG A 47 -19.38 -13.61 -2.96
N VAL A 48 -18.65 -12.64 -2.41
CA VAL A 48 -17.33 -12.23 -2.93
C VAL A 48 -16.26 -13.03 -2.20
N ILE A 49 -15.77 -14.09 -2.85
CA ILE A 49 -14.69 -14.92 -2.30
C ILE A 49 -13.38 -14.15 -2.48
N THR A 50 -12.88 -13.58 -1.39
CA THR A 50 -11.57 -12.91 -1.32
C THR A 50 -10.56 -13.81 -0.60
N LEU A 51 -9.26 -13.59 -0.86
CA LEU A 51 -8.19 -14.32 -0.17
C LEU A 51 -8.33 -14.32 1.38
N PRO A 52 -8.61 -13.18 2.06
CA PRO A 52 -8.85 -13.17 3.51
C PRO A 52 -9.99 -14.08 3.96
N LEU A 53 -11.05 -14.19 3.15
CA LEU A 53 -12.25 -14.98 3.46
C LEU A 53 -11.94 -16.48 3.52
N VAL A 54 -11.09 -16.96 2.62
CA VAL A 54 -10.66 -18.37 2.55
C VAL A 54 -9.62 -18.68 3.61
N LEU A 55 -8.78 -17.69 3.96
CA LEU A 55 -7.70 -17.85 4.92
C LEU A 55 -8.24 -18.14 6.33
N PHE A 56 -9.32 -17.47 6.74
CA PHE A 56 -9.93 -17.64 8.06
C PHE A 56 -10.35 -19.09 8.39
N PRO A 57 -11.16 -19.78 7.56
CA PRO A 57 -11.52 -21.18 7.81
C PRO A 57 -10.33 -22.14 7.71
N VAL A 58 -9.32 -21.85 6.88
CA VAL A 58 -8.12 -22.69 6.75
C VAL A 58 -7.26 -22.64 8.02
N ILE A 59 -7.17 -21.47 8.67
CA ILE A 59 -6.50 -21.35 9.98
C ILE A 59 -7.25 -22.18 11.04
N THR A 60 -8.59 -22.14 11.05
CA THR A 60 -9.40 -22.86 12.04
C THR A 60 -9.51 -24.36 11.78
N GLY A 61 -9.27 -24.81 10.54
CA GLY A 61 -9.43 -26.20 10.10
C GLY A 61 -8.33 -27.17 10.56
N GLY A 62 -7.35 -26.72 11.35
CA GLY A 62 -6.35 -27.57 11.99
C GLY A 62 -5.16 -28.02 11.13
N ASN A 63 -5.12 -27.65 9.84
CA ASN A 63 -3.97 -27.92 8.97
C ASN A 63 -3.01 -26.72 8.92
N SER A 64 -2.13 -26.65 9.92
CA SER A 64 -1.16 -25.55 10.09
C SER A 64 -0.22 -25.36 8.90
N SER A 65 0.08 -26.42 8.14
CA SER A 65 0.95 -26.33 6.95
C SER A 65 0.27 -25.56 5.82
N ASN A 66 -1.00 -25.87 5.53
CA ASN A 66 -1.78 -25.14 4.53
C ASN A 66 -2.04 -23.69 4.96
N ALA A 67 -2.34 -23.47 6.24
CA ALA A 67 -2.55 -22.13 6.77
C ALA A 67 -1.29 -21.23 6.61
N ALA A 68 -0.10 -21.78 6.85
CA ALA A 68 1.16 -21.06 6.69
C ALA A 68 1.41 -20.69 5.21
N ALA A 69 1.19 -21.62 4.29
CA ALA A 69 1.38 -21.37 2.85
C ALA A 69 0.46 -20.23 2.33
N ILE A 70 -0.82 -20.27 2.69
CA ILE A 70 -1.79 -19.23 2.26
C ILE A 70 -1.47 -17.87 2.92
N SER A 71 -1.03 -17.88 4.18
CA SER A 71 -0.60 -16.65 4.86
C SER A 71 0.59 -16.00 4.18
N LEU A 72 1.54 -16.79 3.68
CA LEU A 72 2.69 -16.30 2.93
C LEU A 72 2.27 -15.59 1.63
N VAL A 73 1.32 -16.20 0.91
CA VAL A 73 0.73 -15.61 -0.30
C VAL A 73 -0.05 -14.33 0.02
N PHE A 74 -0.78 -14.30 1.13
CA PHE A 74 -1.54 -13.13 1.55
C PHE A 74 -0.65 -11.92 1.92
N VAL A 75 0.51 -12.19 2.52
CA VAL A 75 1.47 -11.15 2.93
C VAL A 75 2.32 -10.64 1.75
N ALA A 76 2.52 -11.45 0.70
CA ALA A 76 3.37 -11.09 -0.43
C ALA A 76 3.02 -9.74 -1.10
N PRO A 77 1.75 -9.39 -1.40
CA PRO A 77 1.41 -8.10 -1.98
C PRO A 77 1.74 -6.92 -1.06
N ALA A 78 1.52 -7.07 0.25
CA ALA A 78 1.86 -6.05 1.24
C ALA A 78 3.37 -5.79 1.28
N ILE A 79 4.19 -6.85 1.23
CA ILE A 79 5.65 -6.75 1.13
C ILE A 79 6.05 -6.05 -0.17
N VAL A 80 5.46 -6.41 -1.31
CA VAL A 80 5.75 -5.79 -2.60
C VAL A 80 5.49 -4.28 -2.56
N VAL A 81 4.32 -3.86 -2.06
CA VAL A 81 3.98 -2.43 -1.96
C VAL A 81 4.93 -1.70 -1.00
N LEU A 82 5.30 -2.33 0.11
CA LEU A 82 6.27 -1.79 1.07
C LEU A 82 7.65 -1.58 0.43
N ILE A 83 8.16 -2.59 -0.30
CA ILE A 83 9.47 -2.52 -0.98
C ILE A 83 9.44 -1.47 -2.10
N LEU A 84 8.38 -1.42 -2.91
CA LEU A 84 8.26 -0.43 -3.98
C LEU A 84 8.22 1.00 -3.43
N THR A 85 7.53 1.19 -2.32
CA THR A 85 7.44 2.49 -1.64
C THR A 85 8.77 2.86 -0.99
N SER A 86 9.42 1.94 -0.27
CA SER A 86 10.68 2.19 0.40
C SER A 86 11.83 2.49 -0.57
N ARG A 87 11.86 1.82 -1.74
CA ARG A 87 12.86 2.11 -2.78
C ARG A 87 12.70 3.51 -3.36
N LYS A 88 11.46 3.93 -3.66
CA LYS A 88 11.19 5.28 -4.18
C LYS A 88 11.48 6.38 -3.16
N LEU A 89 11.26 6.12 -1.87
CA LEU A 89 11.65 7.05 -0.80
C LEU A 89 13.16 7.06 -0.58
N SER A 90 13.83 5.91 -0.70
CA SER A 90 15.27 5.80 -0.50
C SER A 90 16.09 6.50 -1.59
N GLU A 91 15.58 6.57 -2.82
CA GLU A 91 16.21 7.36 -3.89
C GLU A 91 16.17 8.86 -3.57
N ASP A 92 15.05 9.37 -3.06
CA ASP A 92 14.88 10.78 -2.67
C ASP A 92 15.69 11.12 -1.41
N SER A 93 15.77 10.17 -0.46
CA SER A 93 16.55 10.29 0.77
C SER A 93 18.06 10.22 0.52
N ALA A 94 18.51 9.44 -0.48
CA ALA A 94 19.92 9.39 -0.89
C ALA A 94 20.37 10.70 -1.55
N ILE A 95 19.46 11.42 -2.22
CA ILE A 95 19.73 12.75 -2.78
C ILE A 95 19.80 13.82 -1.67
N MET A 96 18.98 13.71 -0.61
CA MET A 96 19.04 14.62 0.55
C MET A 96 20.18 14.31 1.53
N GLY A 97 20.62 13.06 1.66
CA GLY A 97 21.68 12.62 2.58
C GLY A 97 23.09 13.13 2.23
N GLY A 98 23.29 13.69 1.05
CA GLY A 98 24.57 14.30 0.62
C GLY A 98 24.93 15.60 1.33
N PHE A 99 23.96 16.29 1.95
CA PHE A 99 24.17 17.58 2.63
C PHE A 99 24.65 17.48 4.08
N GLY A 100 24.74 16.26 4.65
CA GLY A 100 25.17 16.05 6.04
C GLY A 100 26.67 15.76 6.24
N ARG A 101 27.51 15.93 5.20
CA ARG A 101 28.96 15.66 5.24
C ARG A 101 29.84 16.89 4.99
N LEU A 102 29.33 18.10 5.18
CA LEU A 102 30.10 19.34 5.26
C LEU A 102 29.96 19.93 6.65
#